data_AF-A0A1V5QRR9-F1
#
_entry.id   AF-A0A1V5QRR9-F1
#
_cell.length_a   1.000
_cell.length_b   1.000
_cell.length_c   1.000
_cell.angle_alpha   90.00
_cell.angle_beta   90.00
_cell.angle_gamma   90.00
#
_symmetry.space_group_name_H-M   'P 1'
#
loop_
_entity.id
_entity.type
_entity.pdbx_description
1 polymer ?
#
loop_
_entity_poly.entity_id
_entity_poly.type
_entity_poly.pdbx_seq_one_letter_code
_entity_poly.pdbx_strand_id
1 'polypeptide(L)'
;MAILRKKVNQASLAHSRAKGASRVETKKKLEEAVKKRGKGLRGFTRVMASPATERLIKLKKYQIQKAREVEQNAKKGIFIKKLDKIHPSFKGISTRDRVLIKANGQLYKGMIVDAFPDTLWLKKASGEIVTLKMKEVNGVELQKK
;
A
#
# COMPACT_ATOMS: atom_id res chain seq x y z
N MET A 1 83.88 17.36 15.77
CA MET A 1 82.48 16.88 15.70
C MET A 1 81.83 17.29 14.37
N ALA A 2 81.77 16.42 13.35
CA ALA A 2 81.02 16.76 12.11
C ALA A 2 80.56 15.55 11.25
N ILE A 3 80.54 14.31 11.76
CA ILE A 3 80.24 13.13 10.91
C ILE A 3 78.76 12.69 11.00
N LEU A 4 77.98 13.26 11.94
CA LEU A 4 76.62 12.80 12.25
C LEU A 4 75.48 13.50 11.49
N ARG A 5 75.73 14.31 10.45
CA ARG A 5 74.67 15.09 9.76
C ARG A 5 74.36 14.70 8.31
N LYS A 6 75.08 13.76 7.68
CA LYS A 6 74.80 13.35 6.27
C LYS A 6 74.02 12.04 6.11
N LYS A 7 74.01 11.15 7.10
CA LYS A 7 73.34 9.82 6.98
C LYS A 7 71.82 9.83 7.20
N VAL A 8 71.27 10.90 7.78
CA VAL A 8 69.84 10.99 8.14
C VAL A 8 68.95 11.42 6.96
N ASN A 9 69.53 11.94 5.87
CA ASN A 9 68.76 12.47 4.73
C ASN A 9 68.48 11.48 3.59
N GLN A 10 69.28 10.42 3.41
CA GLN A 10 69.03 9.45 2.33
C GLN A 10 67.95 8.42 2.68
N ALA A 11 67.91 7.94 3.94
CA ALA A 11 66.90 7.00 4.40
C ALA A 11 65.49 7.62 4.47
N SER A 12 65.41 8.90 4.84
CA SER A 12 64.14 9.66 4.88
C SER A 12 63.61 10.01 3.48
N LEU A 13 64.50 10.25 2.50
CA LEU A 13 64.14 10.42 1.08
C LEU A 13 63.69 9.12 0.40
N ALA A 14 64.21 7.96 0.81
CA ALA A 14 63.76 6.66 0.29
C ALA A 14 62.36 6.28 0.84
N HIS A 15 62.10 6.53 2.12
CA HIS A 15 60.79 6.27 2.73
C HIS A 15 59.67 7.18 2.21
N SER A 16 59.96 8.42 1.80
CA SER A 16 58.97 9.32 1.21
C SER A 16 58.61 8.92 -0.23
N ARG A 17 59.57 8.40 -1.02
CA ARG A 17 59.33 7.89 -2.38
C ARG A 17 58.56 6.57 -2.39
N ALA A 18 58.83 5.65 -1.46
CA ALA A 18 58.14 4.36 -1.36
C ALA A 18 56.65 4.49 -0.97
N LYS A 19 56.30 5.46 -0.10
CA LYS A 19 54.91 5.75 0.27
C LYS A 19 54.11 6.47 -0.82
N GLY A 20 54.78 7.16 -1.75
CA GLY A 20 54.15 7.81 -2.90
C GLY A 20 53.74 6.82 -4.00
N ALA A 21 54.60 5.84 -4.31
CA ALA A 21 54.34 4.85 -5.37
C ALA A 21 53.12 3.97 -5.09
N SER A 22 52.96 3.48 -3.85
CA SER A 22 51.80 2.66 -3.45
C SER A 22 50.47 3.43 -3.50
N ARG A 23 50.50 4.75 -3.26
CA ARG A 23 49.33 5.64 -3.32
C ARG A 23 48.88 5.95 -4.75
N VAL A 24 49.82 5.94 -5.70
CA VAL A 24 49.52 6.14 -7.14
C VAL A 24 48.93 4.86 -7.75
N GLU A 25 49.46 3.69 -7.42
CA GLU A 25 48.93 2.41 -7.89
C GLU A 25 47.54 2.10 -7.33
N THR A 26 47.29 2.41 -6.06
CA THR A 26 45.96 2.25 -5.45
C THR A 26 44.93 3.20 -6.05
N LYS A 27 45.30 4.44 -6.39
CA LYS A 27 44.42 5.37 -7.13
C LYS A 27 44.08 4.85 -8.52
N LYS A 28 45.06 4.34 -9.28
CA LYS A 28 44.81 3.74 -10.61
C LYS A 28 43.90 2.51 -10.53
N LYS A 29 44.12 1.61 -9.57
CA LYS A 29 43.24 0.45 -9.35
C LYS A 29 41.82 0.85 -8.94
N LEU A 30 41.68 1.91 -8.13
CA LEU A 30 40.38 2.45 -7.74
C LEU A 30 39.65 3.07 -8.94
N GLU A 31 40.34 3.85 -9.77
CA GLU A 31 39.79 4.42 -11.00
C GLU A 31 39.37 3.34 -12.00
N GLU A 32 40.15 2.26 -12.16
CA GLU A 32 39.76 1.13 -12.99
C GLU A 32 38.53 0.39 -12.43
N ALA A 33 38.44 0.21 -11.11
CA ALA A 33 37.28 -0.39 -10.46
C ALA A 33 36.02 0.48 -10.64
N VAL A 34 36.15 1.80 -10.53
CA VAL A 34 35.06 2.77 -10.78
C VAL A 34 34.65 2.77 -12.25
N LYS A 35 35.60 2.72 -13.19
CA LYS A 35 35.31 2.60 -14.63
C LYS A 35 34.61 1.28 -14.96
N LYS A 36 35.01 0.16 -14.36
CA LYS A 36 34.34 -1.15 -14.50
C LYS A 36 32.92 -1.12 -13.91
N ARG A 37 32.72 -0.52 -12.73
CA ARG A 37 31.39 -0.30 -12.15
C ARG A 37 30.52 0.61 -13.02
N GLY A 38 31.08 1.68 -13.59
CA GLY A 38 30.38 2.60 -14.51
C GLY A 38 29.97 1.92 -15.82
N LYS A 39 30.78 0.99 -16.34
CA LYS A 39 30.40 0.15 -17.50
C LYS A 39 29.27 -0.82 -17.16
N GLY A 40 29.29 -1.44 -15.97
CA GLY A 40 28.21 -2.30 -15.48
C GLY A 40 26.88 -1.54 -15.30
N LEU A 41 26.93 -0.33 -14.72
CA LEU A 41 25.78 0.56 -14.59
C LEU A 41 25.22 1.00 -15.95
N ARG A 42 26.09 1.33 -16.93
CA ARG A 42 25.66 1.65 -18.31
C ARG A 42 25.03 0.46 -19.02
N GLY A 43 25.48 -0.76 -18.75
CA GLY A 43 24.85 -1.99 -19.22
C GLY A 43 23.45 -2.19 -18.62
N PHE A 44 23.32 -2.00 -17.32
CA PHE A 44 22.03 -2.06 -16.62
C PHE A 44 21.03 -0.99 -17.09
N THR A 45 21.46 0.25 -17.27
CA THR A 45 20.58 1.31 -17.78
C THR A 45 20.16 1.05 -19.22
N ARG A 46 21.04 0.44 -20.06
CA ARG A 46 20.70 0.03 -21.42
C ARG A 46 19.68 -1.12 -21.46
N VAL A 47 19.79 -2.08 -20.54
CA VAL A 47 18.79 -3.17 -20.39
C VAL A 47 17.46 -2.62 -19.88
N MET A 48 17.47 -1.69 -18.92
CA MET A 48 16.26 -1.04 -18.40
C MET A 48 15.59 -0.12 -19.43
N ALA A 49 16.36 0.53 -20.30
CA ALA A 49 15.88 1.33 -21.43
C ALA A 49 15.57 0.50 -22.69
N SER A 50 15.57 -0.83 -22.60
CA SER A 50 15.24 -1.67 -23.74
C SER A 50 13.73 -1.61 -24.06
N PRO A 51 13.33 -1.77 -25.33
CA PRO A 51 11.91 -1.81 -25.69
C PRO A 51 11.13 -2.93 -24.98
N ALA A 52 11.80 -4.03 -24.62
CA ALA A 52 11.20 -5.16 -23.92
C ALA A 52 10.87 -4.82 -22.46
N THR A 53 11.79 -4.16 -21.74
CA THR A 53 11.54 -3.69 -20.37
C THR A 53 10.49 -2.59 -20.33
N GLU A 54 10.49 -1.68 -21.30
CA GLU A 54 9.42 -0.66 -21.42
C GLU A 54 8.04 -1.28 -21.65
N ARG A 55 7.93 -2.31 -22.50
CA ARG A 55 6.68 -3.06 -22.72
C ARG A 55 6.20 -3.73 -21.43
N LEU A 56 7.10 -4.38 -20.68
CA LEU A 56 6.77 -5.01 -19.40
C LEU A 56 6.29 -3.98 -18.36
N ILE A 57 6.94 -2.81 -18.27
CA ILE A 57 6.52 -1.72 -17.39
C ILE A 57 5.12 -1.21 -17.78
N LYS A 58 4.85 -1.04 -19.08
CA LYS A 58 3.52 -0.63 -19.56
C LYS A 58 2.44 -1.66 -19.23
N LEU A 59 2.69 -2.95 -19.44
CA LEU A 59 1.77 -4.02 -19.09
C LEU A 59 1.48 -4.05 -17.58
N LYS A 60 2.51 -3.92 -16.74
CA LYS A 60 2.35 -3.87 -15.28
C LYS A 60 1.53 -2.66 -14.84
N LYS A 61 1.77 -1.48 -15.42
CA LYS A 61 0.98 -0.27 -15.16
C LYS A 61 -0.49 -0.46 -15.55
N TYR A 62 -0.75 -1.06 -16.71
CA TYR A 62 -2.11 -1.36 -17.19
C TYR A 62 -2.85 -2.33 -16.27
N GLN A 63 -2.20 -3.41 -15.80
CA GLN A 63 -2.79 -4.35 -14.85
C GLN A 63 -3.15 -3.68 -13.53
N ILE A 64 -2.26 -2.83 -12.98
CA ILE A 64 -2.52 -2.06 -11.76
C ILE A 64 -3.70 -1.11 -11.97
N GLN A 65 -3.76 -0.43 -13.12
CA GLN A 65 -4.86 0.47 -13.44
C GLN A 65 -6.20 -0.27 -13.54
N LYS A 66 -6.25 -1.40 -14.25
CA LYS A 66 -7.44 -2.24 -14.31
C LYS A 66 -7.88 -2.75 -12.94
N ALA A 67 -6.95 -3.19 -12.09
CA ALA A 67 -7.28 -3.61 -10.73
C ALA A 67 -7.91 -2.47 -9.92
N ARG A 68 -7.37 -1.24 -10.03
CA ARG A 68 -7.94 -0.05 -9.38
C ARG A 68 -9.31 0.32 -9.93
N GLU A 69 -9.55 0.19 -11.22
CA GLU A 69 -10.85 0.44 -11.85
C GLU A 69 -11.91 -0.56 -11.35
N VAL A 70 -11.55 -1.85 -11.23
CA VAL A 70 -12.43 -2.88 -10.67
C VAL A 70 -12.77 -2.56 -9.21
N GLU A 71 -11.78 -2.19 -8.39
CA GLU A 71 -12.01 -1.78 -7.00
C GLU A 71 -12.87 -0.52 -6.89
N GLN A 72 -12.66 0.47 -7.75
CA GLN A 72 -13.46 1.69 -7.76
C GLN A 72 -14.90 1.41 -8.21
N ASN A 73 -15.10 0.55 -9.22
CA ASN A 73 -16.43 0.16 -9.66
C ASN A 73 -17.17 -0.65 -8.58
N ALA A 74 -16.47 -1.54 -7.87
CA ALA A 74 -17.01 -2.24 -6.71
C ALA A 74 -17.41 -1.29 -5.57
N LYS A 75 -16.66 -0.19 -5.37
CA LYS A 75 -16.99 0.86 -4.39
C LYS A 75 -18.15 1.75 -4.83
N LYS A 76 -18.26 2.05 -6.13
CA LYS A 76 -19.32 2.90 -6.70
C LYS A 76 -20.70 2.22 -6.71
N GLY A 77 -20.77 0.88 -6.72
CA GLY A 77 -22.02 0.12 -6.64
C GLY A 77 -22.69 0.09 -5.26
N ILE A 78 -22.14 0.80 -4.26
CA ILE A 78 -22.69 0.86 -2.91
C ILE A 78 -23.83 1.89 -2.88
N PHE A 79 -25.01 1.49 -3.31
CA PHE A 79 -26.20 2.34 -3.18
C PHE A 79 -26.68 2.30 -1.73
N ILE A 80 -26.52 3.42 -1.00
CA ILE A 80 -27.08 3.59 0.34
C ILE A 80 -28.49 4.15 0.18
N LYS A 81 -29.49 3.30 0.41
CA LYS A 81 -30.91 3.67 0.35
C LYS A 81 -31.35 4.19 1.72
N LYS A 82 -31.88 5.41 1.76
CA LYS A 82 -32.53 5.96 2.95
C LYS A 82 -33.86 5.25 3.18
N LEU A 83 -34.10 4.81 4.41
CA LEU A 83 -35.29 4.01 4.76
C LEU A 83 -36.43 4.85 5.35
N ASP A 84 -36.21 6.16 5.50
CA ASP A 84 -37.18 7.13 6.04
C ASP A 84 -38.57 7.06 5.37
N LYS A 85 -38.60 6.77 4.07
CA LYS A 85 -39.84 6.72 3.27
C LYS A 85 -40.58 5.39 3.36
N ILE A 86 -39.96 4.35 3.91
CA ILE A 86 -40.54 3.01 3.98
C ILE A 86 -41.36 2.85 5.24
N HIS A 87 -40.82 3.27 6.39
CA HIS A 87 -41.51 3.14 7.66
C HIS A 87 -41.01 4.20 8.66
N PRO A 88 -41.91 4.84 9.45
CA PRO A 88 -41.56 5.95 10.35
C PRO A 88 -40.48 5.59 11.38
N SER A 89 -40.43 4.32 11.82
CA SER A 89 -39.39 3.83 12.75
C SER A 89 -37.97 3.86 12.19
N PHE A 90 -37.78 4.04 10.88
CA PHE A 90 -36.46 4.10 10.24
C PHE A 90 -35.98 5.52 9.97
N LYS A 91 -36.56 6.52 10.64
CA LYS A 91 -36.13 7.91 10.51
C LYS A 91 -34.64 8.06 10.86
N GLY A 92 -33.84 8.50 9.91
CA GLY A 92 -32.39 8.64 10.04
C GLY A 92 -31.61 7.33 9.88
N ILE A 93 -32.25 6.26 9.39
CA ILE A 93 -31.64 4.95 9.19
C ILE A 93 -31.54 4.65 7.69
N SER A 94 -30.39 4.12 7.29
CA SER A 94 -30.09 3.74 5.92
C SER A 94 -29.71 2.27 5.82
N THR A 95 -29.73 1.72 4.61
CA THR A 95 -29.12 0.41 4.34
C THR A 95 -27.64 0.44 4.73
N ARG A 96 -27.14 -0.66 5.30
CA ARG A 96 -25.80 -0.88 5.88
C ARG A 96 -25.57 -0.29 7.27
N ASP A 97 -26.55 0.40 7.83
CA ASP A 97 -26.48 0.80 9.23
C ASP A 97 -26.60 -0.42 10.14
N ARG A 98 -25.83 -0.40 11.24
CA ARG A 98 -25.94 -1.38 12.32
C ARG A 98 -27.03 -0.93 13.27
N VAL A 99 -28.00 -1.79 13.47
CA VAL A 99 -29.21 -1.49 14.24
C VAL A 99 -29.53 -2.60 15.22
N LEU A 100 -30.24 -2.22 16.27
CA LEU A 100 -30.93 -3.10 17.18
C LEU A 100 -32.44 -2.98 16.90
N ILE A 101 -33.08 -4.09 16.56
CA ILE A 101 -34.49 -4.14 16.16
C ILE A 101 -35.27 -4.95 17.17
N LYS A 102 -36.35 -4.37 17.69
CA LYS A 102 -37.33 -5.09 18.51
C LYS A 102 -38.46 -5.57 17.59
N ALA A 103 -38.55 -6.88 17.38
CA ALA A 103 -39.62 -7.49 16.58
C ALA A 103 -40.21 -8.72 17.29
N ASN A 104 -41.55 -8.85 17.36
CA ASN A 104 -42.26 -9.91 18.10
C ASN A 104 -41.75 -10.14 19.54
N GLY A 105 -41.39 -9.06 20.26
CA GLY A 105 -40.83 -9.15 21.61
C GLY A 105 -39.40 -9.69 21.68
N GLN A 106 -38.78 -10.00 20.54
CA GLN A 106 -37.38 -10.42 20.44
C GLN A 106 -36.49 -9.29 19.95
N LEU A 107 -35.21 -9.35 20.33
CA LEU A 107 -34.20 -8.39 19.95
C LEU A 107 -33.28 -8.97 18.87
N TYR A 108 -33.20 -8.27 17.75
CA TYR A 108 -32.34 -8.62 16.62
C TYR A 108 -31.25 -7.57 16.45
N LYS A 109 -29.99 -8.00 16.50
CA LYS A 109 -28.83 -7.15 16.27
C LYS A 109 -28.19 -7.50 14.94
N GLY A 110 -28.02 -6.49 14.08
CA GLY A 110 -27.43 -6.72 12.76
C GLY A 110 -27.32 -5.47 11.91
N MET A 111 -26.96 -5.68 10.66
CA MET A 111 -26.84 -4.64 9.64
C MET A 111 -28.01 -4.74 8.68
N ILE A 112 -28.67 -3.63 8.36
CA ILE A 112 -29.77 -3.65 7.37
C ILE A 112 -29.17 -3.89 5.99
N VAL A 113 -29.64 -4.91 5.29
CA VAL A 113 -29.23 -5.20 3.91
C VAL A 113 -30.12 -4.42 2.95
N ASP A 114 -31.43 -4.59 3.09
CA ASP A 114 -32.45 -3.86 2.34
C ASP A 114 -33.77 -3.86 3.12
N ALA A 115 -34.69 -3.00 2.72
CA ALA A 115 -36.05 -2.95 3.26
C ALA A 115 -37.07 -2.57 2.18
N PHE A 116 -38.25 -3.19 2.31
CA PHE A 116 -39.49 -2.87 1.61
C PHE A 116 -40.61 -2.61 2.63
N PRO A 117 -41.77 -2.08 2.20
CA PRO A 117 -42.89 -1.79 3.10
C PRO A 117 -43.31 -2.97 3.99
N ASP A 118 -43.25 -4.20 3.48
CA ASP A 118 -43.69 -5.40 4.23
C ASP A 118 -42.55 -6.21 4.86
N THR A 119 -41.32 -6.09 4.34
CA THR A 119 -40.21 -6.98 4.70
C THR A 119 -38.92 -6.23 4.90
N LEU A 120 -38.17 -6.62 5.92
CA LEU A 120 -36.85 -6.13 6.24
C LEU A 120 -35.83 -7.29 6.20
N TRP A 121 -34.70 -7.09 5.53
CA TRP A 121 -33.56 -8.01 5.61
C TRP A 121 -32.47 -7.47 6.52
N LEU A 122 -32.14 -8.25 7.54
CA LEU A 122 -31.10 -7.96 8.51
C LEU A 122 -29.99 -9.01 8.44
N LYS A 123 -28.74 -8.57 8.26
CA LYS A 123 -27.56 -9.43 8.35
C LYS A 123 -27.00 -9.43 9.77
N LYS A 124 -27.03 -10.58 10.44
CA LYS A 124 -26.43 -10.78 11.78
C LYS A 124 -24.91 -10.72 11.73
N ALA A 125 -24.28 -10.58 12.90
CA ALA A 125 -22.83 -10.63 13.05
C ALA A 125 -22.23 -11.98 12.60
N SER A 126 -22.98 -13.07 12.72
CA SER A 126 -22.62 -14.42 12.23
C SER A 126 -22.54 -14.51 10.70
N GLY A 127 -23.08 -13.52 9.98
CA GLY A 127 -23.17 -13.52 8.51
C GLY A 127 -24.52 -13.99 7.97
N GLU A 128 -25.36 -14.61 8.80
CA GLU A 128 -26.72 -15.03 8.46
C GLU A 128 -27.63 -13.84 8.12
N ILE A 129 -28.51 -14.03 7.14
CA ILE A 129 -29.54 -13.05 6.78
C ILE A 129 -30.87 -13.51 7.37
N VAL A 130 -31.50 -12.64 8.15
CA VAL A 130 -32.81 -12.83 8.74
C VAL A 130 -33.81 -11.89 8.07
N THR A 131 -34.94 -12.44 7.67
CA THR A 131 -36.12 -11.69 7.22
C THR A 131 -37.04 -11.41 8.38
N LEU A 132 -37.45 -10.15 8.53
CA LEU A 132 -38.45 -9.71 9.51
C LEU A 132 -39.62 -9.08 8.77
N LYS A 133 -40.85 -9.36 9.22
CA LYS A 133 -42.03 -8.65 8.72
C LYS A 133 -42.09 -7.28 9.34
N MET A 134 -42.33 -6.25 8.54
CA MET A 134 -42.29 -4.87 9.00
C MET A 134 -43.38 -4.57 10.05
N LYS A 135 -44.55 -5.21 9.92
CA LYS A 135 -45.67 -5.10 10.87
C LYS A 135 -45.33 -5.54 12.30
N GLU A 136 -44.31 -6.38 12.43
CA GLU A 136 -43.89 -6.95 13.71
C GLU A 136 -42.77 -6.12 14.36
N VAL A 137 -42.26 -5.10 13.66
CA VAL A 137 -41.16 -4.23 14.10
C VAL A 137 -41.72 -3.10 14.97
N ASN A 138 -41.48 -3.20 16.27
CA ASN A 138 -41.98 -2.23 17.25
C ASN A 138 -40.99 -1.08 17.49
N GLY A 139 -39.72 -1.25 17.17
CA GLY A 139 -38.70 -0.22 17.37
C GLY A 139 -37.37 -0.57 16.72
N VAL A 140 -36.67 0.47 16.26
CA VAL A 140 -35.35 0.36 15.65
C VAL A 140 -34.44 1.40 16.28
N GLU A 141 -33.31 0.96 16.81
CA GLU A 141 -32.29 1.82 17.41
C GLU A 141 -30.98 1.70 16.63
N LEU A 142 -30.42 2.83 16.22
CA LEU A 142 -29.13 2.88 15.56
C LEU A 142 -28.01 2.62 16.57
N GLN A 143 -27.18 1.60 16.34
CA GLN A 143 -25.97 1.40 17.12
C GLN A 143 -24.85 2.28 16.60
N LYS A 144 -24.60 3.39 17.31
CA LYS A 144 -23.38 4.18 17.14
C LYS A 144 -22.19 3.39 17.73
N LYS A 145 -21.06 3.43 17.04
CA LYS A 145 -19.80 2.86 17.50
C LYS A 145 -19.23 3.65 18.68
#